data_AF-A0A3B9DQP7-F1
#
_entry.id   AF-A0A3B9DQP7-F1
#
_cell.length_a   1.000
_cell.length_b   1.000
_cell.length_c   1.000
_cell.angle_alpha   90.00
_cell.angle_beta   90.00
_cell.angle_gamma   90.00
#
_symmetry.space_group_name_H-M   'P 1'
#
loop_
_entity.id
_entity.type
_entity.pdbx_description
1 polymer ?
#
loop_
_entity_poly.entity_id
_entity_poly.type
_entity_poly.pdbx_seq_one_letter_code
_entity_poly.pdbx_strand_id
1 'polypeptide(L)'
;MVPDGVADVEVEFNDGDVALTARVLVEAFPGLPSLDGILDFLPDTVSVTIEGHLAPLDEDAIALVVHGVYASFIPVPLPDGMTPKILMALGRRSWPGLPEDALSFALPDGVGSAHVLRDRLILIRDG
;
A
#
# COMPACT_ATOMS: atom_id res chain seq x y z
N MET A 1 -0.25 -11.01 -9.30
CA MET A 1 -0.81 -10.32 -10.48
C MET A 1 -1.07 -8.89 -10.07
N VAL A 2 -0.54 -7.92 -10.81
CA VAL A 2 -0.73 -6.49 -10.52
C VAL A 2 -2.15 -6.11 -10.94
N PRO A 3 -2.92 -5.33 -10.15
CA PRO A 3 -4.27 -4.93 -10.52
C PRO A 3 -4.31 -4.13 -11.83
N ASP A 4 -5.43 -4.21 -12.56
CA ASP A 4 -5.65 -3.39 -13.74
C ASP A 4 -5.56 -1.89 -13.38
N GLY A 5 -4.91 -1.11 -14.23
CA GLY A 5 -4.66 0.31 -14.00
C GLY A 5 -3.50 0.62 -13.06
N VAL A 6 -2.73 -0.38 -12.63
CA VAL A 6 -1.48 -0.23 -11.86
C VAL A 6 -0.30 -0.73 -12.69
N ALA A 7 0.75 0.09 -12.79
CA ALA A 7 1.99 -0.20 -13.52
C ALA A 7 3.22 0.28 -12.75
N ASP A 8 4.42 -0.10 -13.21
CA ASP A 8 5.70 0.36 -12.68
C ASP A 8 5.80 0.22 -11.14
N VAL A 9 5.43 -0.95 -10.62
CA VAL A 9 5.46 -1.23 -9.18
C VAL A 9 6.91 -1.39 -8.72
N GLU A 10 7.31 -0.57 -7.76
CA GLU A 10 8.61 -0.59 -7.10
C GLU A 10 8.42 -0.81 -5.59
N VAL A 11 9.30 -1.61 -5.01
CA VAL A 11 9.28 -1.95 -3.58
C VAL A 11 10.64 -1.62 -2.99
N GLU A 12 10.66 -0.73 -2.00
CA GLU A 12 11.85 -0.37 -1.25
C GLU A 12 11.66 -0.70 0.24
N PHE A 13 12.78 -1.02 0.89
CA PHE A 13 12.83 -1.29 2.32
C PHE A 13 13.75 -0.27 2.98
N ASN A 14 13.25 0.46 3.97
CA ASN A 14 13.95 1.58 4.58
C ASN A 14 13.76 1.55 6.09
N ASP A 15 14.83 1.25 6.83
CA ASP A 15 14.89 1.26 8.30
C ASP A 15 13.72 0.55 9.02
N GLY A 16 13.25 -0.58 8.47
CA GLY A 16 12.12 -1.33 9.03
C GLY A 16 10.76 -1.02 8.38
N ASP A 17 10.70 -0.01 7.52
CA ASP A 17 9.52 0.32 6.72
C ASP A 17 9.61 -0.25 5.31
N VAL A 18 8.44 -0.36 4.68
CA VAL A 18 8.22 -0.71 3.29
C VAL A 18 7.63 0.51 2.59
N ALA A 19 8.25 0.90 1.48
CA ALA A 19 7.68 1.86 0.54
C ALA A 19 7.27 1.14 -0.74
N LEU A 20 5.98 1.20 -1.08
CA LEU A 20 5.43 0.69 -2.32
C LEU A 20 5.10 1.87 -3.22
N THR A 21 5.82 2.00 -4.33
CA THR A 21 5.53 3.03 -5.34
C THR A 21 4.94 2.38 -6.57
N ALA A 22 3.87 2.95 -7.11
CA ALA A 22 3.29 2.49 -8.35
C ALA A 22 2.67 3.64 -9.14
N ARG A 23 2.59 3.46 -10.46
CA ARG A 23 1.82 4.34 -11.35
C ARG A 23 0.39 3.83 -11.45
N VAL A 24 -0.58 4.68 -11.13
CA VAL A 24 -2.00 4.33 -11.08
C VAL A 24 -2.79 5.22 -12.04
N LEU A 25 -3.73 4.65 -12.79
CA LEU A 25 -4.68 5.43 -13.60
C LEU A 25 -5.53 6.34 -12.72
N VAL A 26 -5.71 7.60 -13.11
CA VAL A 26 -6.51 8.57 -12.34
C VAL A 26 -7.96 8.10 -12.20
N GLU A 27 -8.53 7.48 -13.22
CA GLU A 27 -9.90 6.91 -13.17
C GLU A 27 -10.04 5.74 -12.20
N ALA A 28 -8.95 5.02 -11.92
CA ALA A 28 -8.90 3.92 -10.96
C ALA A 28 -8.63 4.42 -9.52
N PHE A 29 -8.23 5.67 -9.36
CA PHE A 29 -7.95 6.26 -8.06
C PHE A 29 -9.27 6.64 -7.35
N PRO A 30 -9.57 6.05 -6.19
CA PRO A 30 -10.87 6.25 -5.56
C PRO A 30 -11.06 7.68 -5.06
N GLY A 31 -12.06 8.35 -5.62
CA GLY A 31 -12.77 9.51 -5.05
C GLY A 31 -11.90 10.46 -4.22
N LEU A 32 -10.94 11.12 -4.88
CA LEU A 32 -10.25 12.28 -4.32
C LEU A 32 -11.30 13.39 -4.10
N PRO A 33 -11.63 13.80 -2.87
CA PRO A 33 -12.47 14.95 -2.65
C PRO A 33 -11.78 16.18 -3.23
N SER A 34 -12.55 16.92 -4.04
CA SER A 34 -12.25 18.26 -4.54
C SER A 34 -10.95 18.43 -5.34
N LEU A 35 -10.75 17.61 -6.36
CA LEU A 35 -9.82 17.96 -7.45
C LEU A 35 -10.51 18.58 -8.66
N ASP A 36 -11.80 18.94 -8.55
CA ASP A 36 -12.60 19.50 -9.65
C ASP A 36 -11.94 20.69 -10.38
N GLY A 37 -11.02 21.40 -9.73
CA GLY A 37 -10.24 22.50 -10.34
C GLY A 37 -8.87 22.14 -10.91
N ILE A 38 -8.35 20.93 -10.68
CA ILE A 38 -7.05 20.47 -11.17
C ILE A 38 -7.09 19.15 -11.96
N LEU A 39 -8.23 18.44 -12.01
CA LEU A 39 -8.40 17.21 -12.81
C LEU A 39 -8.04 17.42 -14.28
N ASP A 40 -8.39 18.58 -14.87
CA ASP A 40 -8.04 18.94 -16.25
C ASP A 40 -6.52 19.09 -16.48
N PHE A 41 -5.73 19.22 -15.41
CA PHE A 41 -4.28 19.32 -15.44
C PHE A 41 -3.59 18.03 -14.97
N LEU A 42 -4.34 17.03 -14.52
CA LEU A 42 -3.73 15.76 -14.12
C LEU A 42 -3.37 14.95 -15.35
N PRO A 43 -2.17 14.34 -15.38
CA PRO A 43 -1.88 13.29 -16.34
C PRO A 43 -2.82 12.10 -16.13
N ASP A 44 -3.04 11.31 -17.18
CA ASP A 44 -3.91 10.11 -17.13
C ASP A 44 -3.48 9.08 -16.07
N THR A 45 -2.23 9.16 -15.62
CA THR A 45 -1.65 8.34 -14.56
C THR A 45 -0.89 9.17 -13.54
N VAL A 46 -0.95 8.77 -12.28
CA VAL A 46 -0.27 9.43 -11.16
C VAL A 46 0.62 8.45 -10.42
N SER A 47 1.76 8.93 -9.91
CA SER A 47 2.61 8.10 -9.04
C SER A 47 2.06 8.15 -7.61
N VAL A 48 1.87 6.98 -7.03
CA VAL A 48 1.35 6.79 -5.67
C VAL A 48 2.39 6.04 -4.87
N THR A 49 2.73 6.56 -3.70
CA THR A 49 3.62 5.90 -2.75
C THR A 49 2.86 5.59 -1.48
N ILE A 50 2.93 4.33 -1.04
CA ILE A 50 2.35 3.83 0.20
C ILE A 50 3.50 3.47 1.12
N GLU A 51 3.52 4.03 2.31
CA GLU A 51 4.51 3.76 3.34
C GLU A 51 3.87 3.08 4.54
N GLY A 52 4.52 2.02 5.02
CA GLY A 52 4.04 1.22 6.13
C GLY A 52 5.09 0.28 6.68
N HIS A 53 4.76 -0.41 7.76
CA HIS A 53 5.60 -1.48 8.31
C HIS A 53 4.90 -2.82 8.21
N LEU A 54 5.69 -3.91 8.18
CA LEU A 54 5.15 -5.26 8.24
C LEU A 54 4.87 -5.67 9.68
N ALA A 55 3.68 -6.20 9.92
CA ALA A 55 3.26 -6.77 11.19
C ALA A 55 2.71 -8.20 10.97
N PRO A 56 2.97 -9.14 11.90
CA PRO A 56 2.28 -10.43 11.89
C PRO A 56 0.77 -10.23 12.04
N LEU A 57 -0.02 -10.93 11.21
CA LEU A 57 -1.48 -10.93 11.33
C LEU A 57 -1.98 -12.22 11.99
N ASP A 58 -1.59 -13.37 11.43
CA ASP A 58 -1.84 -14.71 11.98
C ASP A 58 -0.72 -15.68 11.56
N GLU A 59 -0.96 -16.99 11.64
CA GLU A 59 0.04 -18.03 11.32
C GLU A 59 0.41 -18.06 9.83
N ASP A 60 -0.49 -17.64 8.93
CA ASP A 60 -0.32 -17.77 7.47
C ASP A 60 -0.31 -16.40 6.75
N ALA A 61 -0.46 -15.31 7.49
CA ALA A 61 -0.60 -13.96 6.92
C ALA A 61 0.20 -12.90 7.66
N ILE A 62 0.59 -11.90 6.87
CA ILE A 62 1.20 -10.65 7.33
C ILE A 62 0.34 -9.47 6.91
N ALA A 63 0.43 -8.39 7.67
CA ALA A 63 -0.19 -7.12 7.35
C ALA A 63 0.88 -6.08 7.03
N LEU A 64 0.66 -5.30 5.97
CA LEU A 64 1.30 -3.99 5.82
C LEU A 64 0.42 -2.95 6.51
N VAL A 65 0.88 -2.42 7.63
CA VAL A 65 0.22 -1.35 8.36
C VAL A 65 0.67 -0.01 7.79
N VAL A 66 -0.23 0.65 7.07
CA VAL A 66 0.05 1.88 6.30
C VAL A 66 -0.05 3.09 7.20
N HIS A 67 1.01 3.89 7.28
CA HIS A 67 1.01 5.16 8.00
C HIS A 67 1.09 6.37 7.05
N GLY A 68 1.34 6.16 5.76
CA GLY A 68 1.44 7.24 4.78
C GLY A 68 0.95 6.83 3.39
N VAL A 69 0.20 7.72 2.75
CA VAL A 69 -0.12 7.62 1.32
C VAL A 69 0.14 8.98 0.67
N TYR A 70 0.97 8.95 -0.37
CA TYR A 70 1.45 10.11 -1.07
C TYR A 70 1.12 9.99 -2.55
N ALA A 71 0.72 11.10 -3.17
CA ALA A 71 0.52 11.18 -4.60
C ALA A 71 1.42 12.29 -5.15
N SER A 72 2.12 12.05 -6.25
CA SER A 72 3.17 12.95 -6.75
C SER A 72 2.72 14.39 -7.04
N PHE A 73 1.42 14.62 -7.25
CA PHE A 73 0.84 15.93 -7.55
C PHE A 73 0.24 16.61 -6.30
N ILE A 74 0.19 15.94 -5.15
CA ILE A 74 -0.31 16.50 -3.89
C ILE A 74 0.92 16.71 -2.97
N PRO A 75 1.28 17.96 -2.65
CA PRO A 75 2.50 18.28 -1.89
C PRO A 75 2.39 17.95 -0.39
N VAL A 76 1.27 17.38 0.06
CA VAL A 76 0.98 17.01 1.44
C VAL A 76 0.48 15.57 1.47
N PRO A 77 0.66 14.84 2.60
CA PRO A 77 0.03 13.55 2.79
C PRO A 77 -1.48 13.64 2.56
N LEU A 78 -2.07 12.57 2.05
CA LEU A 78 -3.51 12.51 1.87
C LEU A 78 -4.23 12.62 3.22
N PRO A 79 -5.41 13.27 3.27
CA PRO A 79 -6.13 13.46 4.53
C PRO A 79 -6.45 12.15 5.26
N ASP A 80 -6.43 12.21 6.59
CA ASP A 80 -6.81 11.10 7.47
C ASP A 80 -8.24 10.63 7.12
N GLY A 81 -8.38 9.33 6.79
CA GLY A 81 -9.62 8.72 6.30
C GLY A 81 -9.69 8.52 4.78
N MET A 82 -8.73 9.06 4.02
CA MET A 82 -8.56 8.70 2.61
C MET A 82 -7.79 7.39 2.45
N THR A 83 -6.81 7.12 3.32
CA THR A 83 -6.03 5.88 3.32
C THR A 83 -6.92 4.64 3.24
N PRO A 84 -7.92 4.41 4.12
CA PRO A 84 -8.77 3.23 4.01
C PRO A 84 -9.52 3.12 2.67
N LYS A 85 -9.95 4.24 2.08
CA LYS A 85 -10.64 4.26 0.77
C LYS A 85 -9.71 3.86 -0.37
N ILE A 86 -8.47 4.35 -0.32
CA ILE A 86 -7.41 3.99 -1.28
C ILE A 86 -7.10 2.51 -1.15
N LEU A 87 -6.89 2.02 0.07
CA LEU A 87 -6.63 0.61 0.31
C LEU A 87 -7.79 -0.26 -0.18
N MET A 88 -9.05 0.14 0.04
CA MET A 88 -10.22 -0.57 -0.51
C MET A 88 -10.20 -0.66 -2.03
N ALA A 89 -9.86 0.42 -2.75
CA ALA A 89 -9.75 0.37 -4.20
C ALA A 89 -8.56 -0.48 -4.69
N LEU A 90 -7.49 -0.52 -3.91
CA LEU A 90 -6.34 -1.41 -4.15
C LEU A 90 -6.63 -2.87 -3.77
N GLY A 91 -7.88 -3.20 -3.42
CA GLY A 91 -8.33 -4.56 -3.19
C GLY A 91 -8.25 -5.02 -1.73
N ARG A 92 -8.07 -4.09 -0.76
CA ARG A 92 -8.18 -4.41 0.67
C ARG A 92 -9.51 -5.10 0.94
N ARG A 93 -9.44 -6.23 1.64
CA ARG A 93 -10.60 -6.94 2.17
C ARG A 93 -10.64 -6.75 3.68
N SER A 94 -11.85 -6.57 4.22
CA SER A 94 -12.04 -6.57 5.67
C SER A 94 -11.72 -7.95 6.24
N TRP A 95 -10.95 -7.98 7.33
CA TRP A 95 -10.56 -9.19 8.04
C TRP A 95 -10.62 -8.93 9.55
N PRO A 96 -11.09 -9.88 10.38
CA PRO A 96 -11.14 -9.69 11.82
C PRO A 96 -9.76 -9.38 12.42
N GLY A 97 -9.63 -8.24 13.10
CA GLY A 97 -8.38 -7.82 13.71
C GLY A 97 -7.42 -7.06 12.77
N LEU A 98 -7.76 -6.92 11.48
CA LEU A 98 -6.99 -6.09 10.54
C LEU A 98 -7.41 -4.62 10.65
N PRO A 99 -6.49 -3.70 10.96
CA PRO A 99 -6.78 -2.26 10.99
C PRO A 99 -7.34 -1.71 9.67
N GLU A 100 -7.98 -0.54 9.73
CA GLU A 100 -8.58 0.10 8.54
C GLU A 100 -7.55 0.60 7.52
N ASP A 101 -6.36 0.89 8.02
CA ASP A 101 -5.16 1.33 7.35
C ASP A 101 -4.18 0.18 7.08
N ALA A 102 -4.64 -1.08 7.07
CA ALA A 102 -3.76 -2.22 6.80
C ALA A 102 -4.20 -3.07 5.59
N LEU A 103 -3.22 -3.61 4.87
CA LEU A 103 -3.37 -4.59 3.80
C LEU A 103 -2.86 -5.95 4.25
N SER A 104 -3.67 -7.00 4.10
CA SER A 104 -3.23 -8.37 4.37
C SER A 104 -2.63 -9.04 3.14
N PHE A 105 -1.59 -9.83 3.37
CA PHE A 105 -0.93 -10.66 2.36
C PHE A 105 -0.73 -12.06 2.92
N ALA A 106 -0.99 -13.07 2.09
CA ALA A 106 -0.63 -14.44 2.43
C ALA A 106 0.89 -14.59 2.39
N LEU A 107 1.43 -15.33 3.36
CA LEU A 107 2.82 -15.74 3.33
C LEU A 107 3.04 -16.77 2.20
N PRO A 108 4.20 -16.73 1.52
CA PRO A 108 4.56 -17.78 0.57
C PRO A 108 4.73 -19.14 1.26
N ASP A 109 4.47 -20.23 0.55
CA ASP A 109 4.63 -21.59 1.08
C ASP A 109 6.01 -21.81 1.72
N GLY A 110 6.00 -22.29 2.97
CA GLY A 110 7.20 -22.59 3.76
C GLY A 110 7.81 -21.39 4.48
N VAL A 111 7.13 -20.24 4.51
CA VAL A 111 7.50 -19.05 5.29
C VAL A 111 6.52 -18.87 6.44
N GLY A 112 7.03 -18.89 7.67
CA GLY A 112 6.22 -18.71 8.89
C GLY A 112 6.22 -17.29 9.45
N SER A 113 7.14 -16.43 8.99
CA SER A 113 7.03 -14.99 9.25
C SER A 113 7.89 -14.17 8.29
N ALA A 114 7.50 -12.91 8.12
CA ALA A 114 8.23 -11.92 7.36
C ALA A 114 8.33 -10.61 8.15
N HIS A 115 9.49 -9.98 8.14
CA HIS A 115 9.70 -8.66 8.73
C HIS A 115 10.79 -7.90 7.98
N VAL A 116 10.76 -6.57 8.06
CA VAL A 116 11.82 -5.74 7.50
C VAL A 116 12.84 -5.44 8.61
N LEU A 117 14.11 -5.66 8.31
CA LEU A 117 15.21 -5.28 9.19
C LEU A 117 16.20 -4.43 8.39
N ARG A 118 16.32 -3.16 8.78
CA ARG A 118 17.07 -2.15 8.03
C ARG A 118 16.49 -2.01 6.61
N ASP A 119 17.28 -2.31 5.60
CA ASP A 119 16.99 -2.20 4.17
C ASP A 119 16.61 -3.53 3.52
N ARG A 120 16.21 -4.53 4.32
CA ARG A 120 16.03 -5.90 3.85
C ARG A 120 14.76 -6.55 4.38
N LEU A 121 14.08 -7.26 3.50
CA LEU A 121 13.05 -8.23 3.86
C LEU A 121 13.71 -9.52 4.38
N ILE A 122 13.34 -9.91 5.59
CA ILE A 122 13.75 -11.15 6.22
C ILE A 122 12.56 -12.10 6.22
N LEU A 123 12.74 -13.28 5.64
CA LEU A 123 11.77 -14.37 5.66
C LEU A 123 12.29 -15.47 6.57
N ILE A 124 11.45 -15.90 7.52
CA ILE A 124 11.75 -17.02 8.41
C ILE A 124 10.92 -18.23 7.96
N ARG A 125 11.59 -19.36 7.81
CA ARG A 125 10.98 -20.61 7.38
C ARG A 125 10.09 -21.22 8.47
N ASP A 126 9.00 -21.88 8.08
CA ASP A 126 8.24 -22.77 8.96
C ASP A 126 9.12 -23.93 9.48
N GLY A 127 8.94 -24.24 10.77
CA GLY A 127 9.69 -25.29 11.49
C GLY A 127 9.21 -26.71 11.23
#